data_AF-A0A317VSK1-F1
#
_entry.id   AF-A0A317VSK1-F1
#
_cell.length_a   1.000
_cell.length_b   1.000
_cell.length_c   1.000
_cell.angle_alpha   90.00
_cell.angle_beta   90.00
_cell.angle_gamma   90.00
#
_symmetry.space_group_name_H-M   'P 1'
#
loop_
_entity.id
_entity.type
_entity.pdbx_description
1 polymer ?
#
loop_
_entity_poly.entity_id
_entity_poly.type
_entity_poly.pdbx_seq_one_letter_code
_entity_poly.pdbx_strand_id
1 'polypeptide(L)'
;MNRLRSLAWTALMTNSMIAMSYDTSVFSPGIFEVDLISPRNETYTPSALLPIVFALQNPTLVQALEFFIIWELWEGNNHTSPGSVTNGALEPALSNLTSSDPLFVTRFIDTTPYPVGFWTFAWSLVVSNCTHKGGYEGEDIATNGAIVFTISQSGQAPNLTSSENCGSMDAYAYNVTSDGDACAILGPSPTTNPCAATVNPSAASSIMAAATAFACDPLETSIYPNVTCPTSTAKSSNSARQCRMAAASTWLTLLTMMTALIHFG
;
A
#
# COMPACT_ATOMS: atom_id res chain seq x y z
N MET A 1 -4.37 -8.33 63.10
CA MET A 1 -4.28 -8.90 61.74
C MET A 1 -4.76 -7.98 60.60
N ASN A 2 -5.19 -6.72 60.84
CA ASN A 2 -5.65 -5.82 59.76
C ASN A 2 -4.58 -4.85 59.19
N ARG A 3 -3.39 -4.74 59.80
CA ARG A 3 -2.33 -3.83 59.30
C ARG A 3 -1.39 -4.46 58.26
N LEU A 4 -1.29 -5.79 58.19
CA LEU A 4 -0.48 -6.47 57.15
C LEU A 4 -1.18 -6.52 55.79
N ARG A 5 -2.51 -6.50 55.73
CA ARG A 5 -3.26 -6.49 54.47
C ARG A 5 -3.10 -5.15 53.72
N SER A 6 -3.01 -4.02 54.43
CA SER A 6 -2.93 -2.70 53.79
C SER A 6 -1.58 -2.41 53.11
N LEU A 7 -0.49 -3.05 53.54
CA LEU A 7 0.84 -2.84 52.96
C LEU A 7 1.09 -3.70 51.70
N ALA A 8 0.35 -4.81 51.55
CA ALA A 8 0.40 -5.63 50.33
C ALA A 8 -0.33 -4.95 49.15
N TRP A 9 -1.33 -4.11 49.43
CA TRP A 9 -2.09 -3.39 48.40
C TRP A 9 -1.33 -2.17 47.82
N THR A 10 -0.50 -1.49 48.60
CA THR A 10 0.35 -0.39 48.09
C THR A 10 1.51 -0.89 47.25
N ALA A 11 2.04 -2.09 47.53
CA ALA A 11 3.09 -2.72 46.73
C ALA A 11 2.58 -3.25 45.36
N LEU A 12 1.29 -3.59 45.25
CA LEU A 12 0.74 -4.07 43.98
C LEU A 12 0.39 -2.93 43.00
N MET A 13 -0.02 -1.76 43.51
CA MET A 13 -0.32 -0.60 42.65
C MET A 13 0.93 0.17 42.20
N THR A 14 2.06 0.04 42.90
CA THR A 14 3.34 0.64 42.48
C THR A 14 4.02 -0.14 41.35
N ASN A 15 3.63 -1.40 41.10
CA ASN A 15 4.12 -2.18 39.96
C ASN A 15 3.25 -2.07 38.70
N SER A 16 2.15 -1.29 38.72
CA SER A 16 1.30 -1.05 37.55
C SER A 16 1.67 0.21 36.75
N MET A 17 2.73 0.92 37.16
CA MET A 17 3.47 1.82 36.27
C MET A 17 4.46 0.96 35.44
N ILE A 18 3.95 -0.04 34.72
CA ILE A 18 4.72 -0.64 33.64
C ILE A 18 4.90 0.48 32.64
N ALA A 19 6.15 0.85 32.43
CA ALA A 19 6.60 1.80 31.44
C ALA A 19 5.67 1.74 30.22
N MET A 20 5.00 2.84 29.92
CA MET A 20 4.74 3.16 28.52
C MET A 20 6.12 3.36 27.92
N SER A 21 6.77 2.26 27.54
CA SER A 21 7.80 2.31 26.52
C SER A 21 7.07 2.90 25.33
N TYR A 22 7.24 4.20 25.13
CA TYR A 22 7.06 4.78 23.81
C TYR A 22 7.94 3.91 22.93
N ASP A 23 7.32 3.09 22.10
CA ASP A 23 8.03 2.35 21.08
C ASP A 23 8.55 3.43 20.14
N THR A 24 9.69 4.01 20.50
CA THR A 24 10.42 4.89 19.61
C THR A 24 10.83 4.00 18.48
N SER A 25 10.01 3.95 17.43
CA SER A 25 10.38 3.39 16.14
C SER A 25 11.72 4.01 15.80
N VAL A 26 12.79 3.24 16.00
CA VAL A 26 14.13 3.71 15.71
C VAL A 26 14.18 3.82 14.20
N PHE A 27 14.20 5.06 13.71
CA PHE A 27 14.37 5.31 12.29
C PHE A 27 15.60 4.54 11.81
N SER A 28 15.42 3.71 10.78
CA SER A 28 16.50 2.98 10.15
C SER A 28 16.76 3.60 8.78
N PRO A 29 17.90 4.28 8.57
CA PRO A 29 18.30 4.76 7.26
C PRO A 29 18.37 3.62 6.24
N GLY A 30 18.22 3.94 4.97
CA GLY A 30 18.32 2.95 3.91
C GLY A 30 17.91 3.48 2.54
N ILE A 31 17.93 2.59 1.57
CA ILE A 31 17.45 2.88 0.22
C ILE A 31 15.97 2.50 0.17
N PHE A 32 15.13 3.45 -0.19
CA PHE A 32 13.76 3.21 -0.61
C PHE A 32 13.75 3.13 -2.14
N GLU A 33 13.18 2.07 -2.70
CA GLU A 33 13.12 1.87 -4.14
C GLU A 33 11.69 1.51 -4.58
N VAL A 34 11.28 2.02 -5.73
CA VAL A 34 9.98 1.76 -6.34
C VAL A 34 10.20 1.25 -7.76
N ASP A 35 9.70 0.06 -8.03
CA ASP A 35 9.81 -0.62 -9.33
C ASP A 35 8.45 -0.71 -10.02
N LEU A 36 8.36 -0.30 -11.29
CA LEU A 36 7.19 -0.54 -12.12
C LEU A 36 7.19 -2.00 -12.61
N ILE A 37 6.44 -2.87 -11.92
CA ILE A 37 6.26 -4.28 -12.29
C ILE A 37 5.40 -4.44 -13.53
N SER A 38 4.33 -3.63 -13.63
CA SER A 38 3.35 -3.66 -14.71
C SER A 38 2.67 -2.29 -14.87
N PRO A 39 2.36 -1.83 -16.10
CA PRO A 39 2.61 -2.53 -17.37
C PRO A 39 4.11 -2.60 -17.73
N ARG A 40 4.45 -3.41 -18.74
CA ARG A 40 5.77 -3.44 -19.37
C ARG A 40 5.64 -3.09 -20.84
N ASN A 41 6.76 -2.79 -21.50
CA ASN A 41 6.82 -2.59 -22.95
C ASN A 41 6.61 -3.91 -23.70
N GLU A 42 5.36 -4.38 -23.67
CA GLU A 42 4.88 -5.64 -24.23
C GLU A 42 3.57 -5.39 -25.00
N THR A 43 3.07 -6.44 -25.66
CA THR A 43 1.78 -6.43 -26.34
C THR A 43 0.78 -7.26 -25.54
N TYR A 44 -0.23 -6.62 -24.97
CA TYR A 44 -1.28 -7.27 -24.19
C TYR A 44 -2.56 -7.50 -25.01
N THR A 45 -3.27 -8.59 -24.69
CA THR A 45 -4.66 -8.75 -25.12
C THR A 45 -5.56 -7.75 -24.36
N PRO A 46 -6.64 -7.23 -24.96
CA PRO A 46 -7.63 -6.45 -24.23
C PRO A 46 -8.08 -7.17 -22.97
N SER A 47 -8.08 -6.47 -21.84
CA SER A 47 -8.33 -7.03 -20.51
C SER A 47 -9.12 -6.04 -19.66
N ALA A 48 -10.11 -6.55 -18.92
CA ALA A 48 -10.90 -5.77 -17.98
C ALA A 48 -10.10 -5.37 -16.73
N LEU A 49 -9.00 -6.08 -16.48
CA LEU A 49 -8.15 -5.94 -15.31
C LEU A 49 -6.68 -5.94 -15.75
N LEU A 50 -6.27 -5.05 -16.66
CA LEU A 50 -4.84 -4.89 -16.97
C LEU A 50 -4.18 -4.24 -15.74
N PRO A 51 -3.23 -4.92 -15.06
CA PRO A 51 -2.76 -4.47 -13.76
C PRO A 51 -1.69 -3.37 -13.88
N ILE A 52 -1.80 -2.37 -13.00
CA ILE A 52 -0.76 -1.39 -12.69
C ILE A 52 -0.18 -1.79 -11.34
N VAL A 53 1.10 -2.14 -11.29
CA VAL A 53 1.74 -2.71 -10.10
C VAL A 53 3.08 -2.04 -9.88
N PHE A 54 3.22 -1.43 -8.71
CA PHE A 54 4.49 -0.94 -8.20
C PHE A 54 4.94 -1.84 -7.04
N ALA A 55 6.23 -2.18 -7.01
CA ALA A 55 6.86 -2.84 -5.88
C ALA A 55 7.69 -1.82 -5.12
N LEU A 56 7.45 -1.72 -3.81
CA LEU A 56 8.17 -0.82 -2.92
C LEU A 56 9.14 -1.67 -2.11
N GLN A 57 10.43 -1.49 -2.35
CA GLN A 57 11.47 -2.12 -1.56
C GLN A 57 11.78 -1.24 -0.34
N ASN A 58 12.05 -1.87 0.81
CA ASN A 58 12.24 -1.20 2.10
C ASN A 58 11.04 -0.31 2.51
N PRO A 59 9.82 -0.88 2.62
CA PRO A 59 8.60 -0.12 2.86
C PRO A 59 8.53 0.53 4.26
N THR A 60 9.47 0.24 5.16
CA THR A 60 9.57 0.92 6.45
C THR A 60 9.92 2.40 6.32
N LEU A 61 10.47 2.83 5.18
CA LEU A 61 10.80 4.22 4.88
C LEU A 61 9.63 5.05 4.33
N VAL A 62 8.49 4.41 4.02
CA VAL A 62 7.33 5.07 3.39
C VAL A 62 6.80 6.21 4.25
N GLN A 63 6.76 6.03 5.57
CA GLN A 63 6.23 7.04 6.48
C GLN A 63 7.11 8.30 6.52
N ALA A 64 8.43 8.15 6.49
CA ALA A 64 9.36 9.27 6.52
C ALA A 64 9.36 10.07 5.20
N LEU A 65 9.12 9.39 4.06
CA LEU A 65 9.19 10.00 2.73
C LEU A 65 7.92 10.76 2.32
N GLU A 66 6.80 10.54 3.02
CA GLU A 66 5.47 11.07 2.64
C GLU A 66 5.19 10.93 1.13
N PHE A 67 5.51 9.76 0.56
CA PHE A 67 5.50 9.60 -0.89
C PHE A 67 4.10 9.30 -1.45
N PHE A 68 3.89 9.68 -2.71
CA PHE A 68 2.75 9.22 -3.51
C PHE A 68 3.16 9.02 -4.97
N ILE A 69 2.39 8.19 -5.68
CA ILE A 69 2.58 7.94 -7.11
C ILE A 69 1.41 8.57 -7.87
N ILE A 70 1.72 9.49 -8.77
CA ILE A 70 0.76 9.96 -9.78
C ILE A 70 0.99 9.17 -11.05
N TRP A 71 -0.07 8.85 -11.77
CA TRP A 71 0.03 8.23 -13.08
C TRP A 71 -1.04 8.72 -14.04
N GLU A 72 -0.70 8.60 -15.30
CA GLU A 72 -1.52 8.96 -16.43
C GLU A 72 -1.44 7.85 -17.49
N LEU A 73 -2.49 7.72 -18.27
CA LEU A 73 -2.59 6.76 -19.35
C LEU A 73 -3.28 7.42 -20.53
N TRP A 74 -2.74 7.25 -21.73
CA TRP A 74 -3.40 7.71 -22.95
C TRP A 74 -2.96 6.92 -24.19
N GLU A 75 -3.74 7.01 -25.26
CA GLU A 75 -3.42 6.35 -26.53
C GLU A 75 -2.48 7.22 -27.38
N GLY A 76 -1.33 6.66 -27.76
CA GLY A 76 -0.30 7.31 -28.56
C GLY A 76 0.14 8.64 -27.94
N ASN A 77 -0.21 9.74 -28.60
CA ASN A 77 0.04 11.12 -28.14
C ASN A 77 -1.26 11.89 -27.82
N ASN A 78 -2.40 11.20 -27.78
CA ASN A 78 -3.70 11.83 -27.56
C ASN A 78 -4.17 11.64 -26.11
N HIS A 79 -3.84 12.59 -25.23
CA HIS A 79 -4.26 12.62 -23.82
C HIS A 79 -5.78 12.69 -23.59
N THR A 80 -6.56 12.85 -24.66
CA THR A 80 -8.03 12.90 -24.62
C THR A 80 -8.69 11.71 -25.31
N SER A 81 -7.92 10.70 -25.70
CA SER A 81 -8.48 9.49 -26.32
C SER A 81 -9.44 8.80 -25.34
N PRO A 82 -10.51 8.16 -25.83
CA PRO A 82 -11.36 7.33 -24.99
C PRO A 82 -10.51 6.31 -24.20
N GLY A 83 -10.74 6.22 -22.89
CA GLY A 83 -9.94 5.36 -22.00
C GLY A 83 -8.71 6.02 -21.38
N SER A 84 -8.41 7.27 -21.76
CA SER A 84 -7.35 8.03 -21.10
C SER A 84 -7.67 8.31 -19.63
N VAL A 85 -6.64 8.29 -18.81
CA VAL A 85 -6.67 8.64 -17.38
C VAL A 85 -5.65 9.75 -17.17
N THR A 86 -6.10 10.90 -16.65
CA THR A 86 -5.24 12.09 -16.52
C THR A 86 -4.90 12.44 -15.07
N ASN A 87 -5.50 11.78 -14.08
CA ASN A 87 -5.32 12.09 -12.65
C ASN A 87 -5.32 10.80 -11.81
N GLY A 88 -4.59 9.79 -12.26
CA GLY A 88 -4.41 8.57 -11.49
C GLY A 88 -3.53 8.85 -10.27
N ALA A 89 -3.95 8.39 -9.09
CA ALA A 89 -3.16 8.54 -7.87
C ALA A 89 -3.13 7.23 -7.08
N LEU A 90 -1.96 6.97 -6.49
CA LEU A 90 -1.65 5.82 -5.67
C LEU A 90 -0.92 6.30 -4.43
N GLU A 91 -1.70 6.52 -3.37
CA GLU A 91 -1.18 6.82 -2.04
C GLU A 91 -1.14 5.52 -1.22
N PRO A 92 0.00 5.17 -0.61
CA PRO A 92 0.04 4.05 0.32
C PRO A 92 -0.84 4.36 1.53
N ALA A 93 -1.83 3.52 1.80
CA ALA A 93 -2.62 3.64 3.02
C ALA A 93 -1.71 3.34 4.23
N LEU A 94 -1.27 4.38 4.94
CA LEU A 94 -0.37 4.28 6.10
C LEU A 94 -0.87 3.29 7.16
N SER A 95 -2.19 3.06 7.25
CA SER A 95 -2.83 2.13 8.17
C SER A 95 -2.67 0.64 7.82
N ASN A 96 -2.23 0.31 6.59
CA ASN A 96 -2.09 -1.05 6.08
C ASN A 96 -0.66 -1.38 5.66
N LEU A 97 0.33 -0.59 6.08
CA LEU A 97 1.74 -0.89 5.82
C LEU A 97 2.13 -2.16 6.57
N THR A 98 2.31 -3.24 5.82
CA THR A 98 2.92 -4.48 6.30
C THR A 98 4.43 -4.35 6.24
N SER A 99 5.14 -5.04 7.12
CA SER A 99 6.61 -5.19 7.03
C SER A 99 7.06 -6.15 5.90
N SER A 100 6.14 -6.50 4.98
CA SER A 100 6.46 -7.34 3.83
C SER A 100 7.28 -6.55 2.84
N ASP A 101 8.45 -7.06 2.48
CA ASP A 101 9.35 -6.45 1.52
C ASP A 101 9.54 -7.39 0.31
N PRO A 102 9.17 -6.98 -0.92
CA PRO A 102 8.56 -5.69 -1.26
C PRO A 102 7.07 -5.60 -0.88
N LEU A 103 6.60 -4.37 -0.67
CA LEU A 103 5.18 -4.05 -0.58
C LEU A 103 4.64 -3.72 -1.97
N PHE A 104 3.52 -4.32 -2.38
CA PHE A 104 2.91 -4.04 -3.68
C PHE A 104 1.80 -3.00 -3.56
N VAL A 105 1.89 -1.95 -4.38
CA VAL A 105 0.84 -0.93 -4.55
C VAL A 105 0.22 -1.11 -5.93
N THR A 106 -1.10 -1.31 -5.97
CA THR A 106 -1.76 -1.81 -7.17
C THR A 106 -3.02 -1.03 -7.57
N ARG A 107 -3.19 -0.86 -8.88
CA ARG A 107 -4.43 -0.46 -9.55
C ARG A 107 -4.62 -1.34 -10.79
N PHE A 108 -5.70 -1.12 -11.52
CA PHE A 108 -5.92 -1.76 -12.81
C PHE A 108 -6.70 -0.81 -13.72
N ILE A 109 -6.67 -1.11 -15.01
CA ILE A 109 -7.39 -0.39 -16.06
C ILE A 109 -8.18 -1.38 -16.91
N ASP A 110 -9.37 -0.96 -17.34
CA ASP A 110 -10.17 -1.72 -18.31
C ASP A 110 -9.82 -1.26 -19.72
N THR A 111 -9.14 -2.14 -20.47
CA THR A 111 -8.75 -1.92 -21.86
C THR A 111 -9.69 -2.60 -22.85
N THR A 112 -10.73 -3.31 -22.37
CA THR A 112 -11.70 -3.99 -23.25
C THR A 112 -12.47 -3.05 -24.18
N PRO A 113 -12.83 -1.80 -23.79
CA PRO A 113 -13.54 -0.90 -24.69
C PRO A 113 -12.63 -0.31 -25.78
N TYR A 114 -11.29 -0.46 -25.64
CA TYR A 114 -10.29 0.21 -26.49
C TYR A 114 -9.23 -0.80 -27.01
N PRO A 115 -9.65 -1.81 -27.80
CA PRO A 115 -8.93 -3.08 -27.90
C PRO A 115 -7.73 -3.10 -28.86
N VAL A 116 -7.36 -1.98 -29.49
CA VAL A 116 -6.20 -1.93 -30.40
C VAL A 116 -5.56 -0.55 -30.35
N GLY A 117 -4.27 -0.48 -29.99
CA GLY A 117 -3.53 0.79 -30.01
C GLY A 117 -2.20 0.72 -29.27
N PHE A 118 -1.40 1.76 -29.42
CA PHE A 118 -0.21 2.00 -28.60
C PHE A 118 -0.63 2.90 -27.44
N TRP A 119 -0.26 2.52 -26.23
CA TRP A 119 -0.65 3.21 -25.01
C TRP A 119 0.58 3.66 -24.25
N THR A 120 0.58 4.93 -23.85
CA THR A 120 1.62 5.51 -23.01
C THR A 120 1.11 5.50 -21.57
N PHE A 121 1.87 4.86 -20.69
CA PHE A 121 1.68 4.94 -19.24
C PHE A 121 2.81 5.78 -18.68
N ALA A 122 2.47 6.99 -18.23
CA ALA A 122 3.39 7.89 -17.58
C ALA A 122 3.12 7.91 -16.08
N TRP A 123 4.17 8.04 -15.29
CA TRP A 123 4.07 8.02 -13.84
C TRP A 123 5.14 8.89 -13.20
N SER A 124 4.84 9.39 -12.02
CA SER A 124 5.73 10.23 -11.22
C SER A 124 5.78 9.69 -9.80
N LEU A 125 6.98 9.43 -9.31
CA LEU A 125 7.22 9.22 -7.89
C LEU A 125 7.50 10.57 -7.24
N VAL A 126 6.60 11.00 -6.38
CA VAL A 126 6.74 12.24 -5.60
C VAL A 126 7.08 11.89 -4.17
N VAL A 127 8.13 12.51 -3.63
CA VAL A 127 8.56 12.37 -2.22
C VAL A 127 8.80 13.75 -1.63
N SER A 128 8.57 13.91 -0.33
CA SER A 128 8.91 15.14 0.37
C SER A 128 10.36 15.08 0.87
N ASN A 129 11.14 16.11 0.56
CA ASN A 129 12.57 16.20 0.83
C ASN A 129 12.90 17.38 1.75
N CYS A 130 13.52 17.10 2.89
CA CYS A 130 13.82 18.09 3.93
C CYS A 130 15.32 18.50 3.99
N THR A 131 16.12 18.08 3.00
CA THR A 131 17.58 18.24 3.00
C THR A 131 18.04 19.70 3.07
N HIS A 132 17.36 20.62 2.37
CA HIS A 132 17.79 22.02 2.25
C HIS A 132 17.26 22.95 3.36
N LYS A 133 16.33 22.47 4.19
CA LYS A 133 15.58 23.31 5.15
C LYS A 133 15.80 22.90 6.61
N GLY A 134 16.88 22.16 6.87
CA GLY A 134 17.24 21.73 8.21
C GLY A 134 16.22 20.81 8.87
N GLY A 135 15.40 20.09 8.09
CA GLY A 135 14.41 19.16 8.64
C GLY A 135 13.00 19.72 8.91
N TYR A 136 12.81 21.05 8.85
CA TYR A 136 11.56 21.71 9.31
C TYR A 136 10.53 22.00 8.21
N GLU A 137 10.96 22.07 6.95
CA GLU A 137 10.09 22.28 5.79
C GLU A 137 10.48 21.29 4.69
N GLY A 138 9.50 20.56 4.16
CA GLY A 138 9.69 19.69 3.01
C GLY A 138 9.51 20.42 1.69
N GLU A 139 10.27 20.03 0.68
CA GLU A 139 10.01 20.33 -0.72
C GLU A 139 9.70 19.04 -1.46
N ASP A 140 8.62 19.02 -2.24
CA ASP A 140 8.28 17.86 -3.05
C ASP A 140 9.21 17.76 -4.26
N ILE A 141 9.85 16.61 -4.41
CA ILE A 141 10.62 16.27 -5.60
C ILE A 141 9.91 15.16 -6.36
N ALA A 142 9.83 15.32 -7.68
CA ALA A 142 9.17 14.38 -8.57
C ALA A 142 10.19 13.76 -9.53
N THR A 143 10.22 12.43 -9.60
CA THR A 143 10.94 11.69 -10.65
C THR A 143 9.92 11.07 -11.59
N ASN A 144 10.08 11.30 -12.90
CA ASN A 144 9.08 10.99 -13.91
C ASN A 144 9.56 9.88 -14.84
N GLY A 145 8.71 8.87 -15.07
CA GLY A 145 8.93 7.77 -16.01
C GLY A 145 7.78 7.62 -16.98
N ALA A 146 8.04 6.91 -18.08
CA ALA A 146 7.00 6.56 -19.03
C ALA A 146 7.40 5.30 -19.80
N ILE A 147 6.42 4.41 -19.94
CA ILE A 147 6.54 3.25 -20.81
C ILE A 147 5.45 3.30 -21.88
N VAL A 148 5.76 2.69 -23.02
CA VAL A 148 4.78 2.45 -24.08
C VAL A 148 4.52 0.95 -24.16
N PHE A 149 3.25 0.56 -24.17
CA PHE A 149 2.83 -0.82 -24.41
C PHE A 149 1.78 -0.85 -25.52
N THR A 150 1.49 -2.04 -26.02
CA THR A 150 0.51 -2.23 -27.11
C THR A 150 -0.68 -3.03 -26.61
N ILE A 151 -1.88 -2.64 -27.00
CA ILE A 151 -3.07 -3.50 -26.89
C ILE A 151 -3.39 -4.05 -28.28
N SER A 152 -3.57 -5.36 -28.38
CA SER A 152 -3.89 -6.06 -29.63
C SER A 152 -4.61 -7.37 -29.32
N GLN A 153 -5.54 -7.81 -30.18
CA GLN A 153 -6.21 -9.10 -29.99
C GLN A 153 -5.27 -10.31 -30.03
N SER A 154 -4.07 -10.15 -30.61
CA SER A 154 -3.02 -11.18 -30.64
C SER A 154 -2.01 -11.06 -29.50
N GLY A 155 -2.23 -10.12 -28.57
CA GLY A 155 -1.36 -9.91 -27.42
C GLY A 155 -1.48 -11.01 -26.37
N GLN A 156 -0.57 -10.98 -25.40
CA GLN A 156 -0.55 -11.92 -24.29
C GLN A 156 -1.38 -11.42 -23.10
N ALA A 157 -1.79 -12.33 -22.22
CA ALA A 157 -2.32 -11.92 -20.92
C ALA A 157 -1.19 -11.28 -20.08
N PRO A 158 -1.50 -10.30 -19.21
CA PRO A 158 -0.49 -9.70 -18.34
C PRO A 158 0.12 -10.76 -17.41
N ASN A 159 1.44 -10.83 -17.40
CA ASN A 159 2.18 -11.71 -16.49
C ASN A 159 2.90 -10.88 -15.43
N LEU A 160 2.46 -10.98 -14.17
CA LEU A 160 3.05 -10.24 -13.07
C LEU A 160 4.29 -10.89 -12.47
N THR A 161 4.59 -12.15 -12.79
CA THR A 161 5.75 -12.84 -12.20
C THR A 161 7.05 -12.20 -12.66
N SER A 162 8.09 -12.34 -11.82
CA SER A 162 9.42 -11.80 -12.10
C SER A 162 9.90 -12.16 -13.51
N SER A 163 10.31 -11.13 -14.26
CA SER A 163 10.86 -11.31 -15.60
C SER A 163 12.35 -11.59 -15.54
N GLU A 164 12.86 -12.35 -16.52
CA GLU A 164 14.31 -12.57 -16.68
C GLU A 164 15.05 -11.26 -17.04
N ASN A 165 14.32 -10.22 -17.48
CA ASN A 165 14.86 -8.92 -17.89
C ASN A 165 14.52 -7.79 -16.89
N CYS A 166 14.48 -8.10 -15.60
CA CYS A 166 14.17 -7.10 -14.55
C CYS A 166 15.08 -5.87 -14.56
N GLY A 167 16.32 -5.98 -15.05
CA GLY A 167 17.26 -4.86 -15.14
C GLY A 167 16.86 -3.74 -16.10
N SER A 168 15.86 -3.94 -16.97
CA SER A 168 15.31 -2.90 -17.85
C SER A 168 13.96 -2.34 -17.37
N MET A 169 13.55 -2.66 -16.14
CA MET A 169 12.33 -2.12 -15.56
C MET A 169 12.55 -0.67 -15.13
N ASP A 170 11.54 0.18 -15.35
CA ASP A 170 11.54 1.54 -14.84
C ASP A 170 11.47 1.50 -13.31
N ALA A 171 12.48 2.05 -12.66
CA ALA A 171 12.63 2.04 -11.22
C ALA A 171 13.26 3.34 -10.71
N TYR A 172 12.88 3.77 -9.52
CA TYR A 172 13.45 4.94 -8.85
C TYR A 172 13.81 4.62 -7.41
N ALA A 173 14.94 5.15 -6.96
CA ALA A 173 15.42 4.93 -5.61
C ALA A 173 15.89 6.24 -4.97
N TYR A 174 15.62 6.36 -3.67
CA TYR A 174 16.05 7.45 -2.81
C TYR A 174 16.83 6.91 -1.61
N ASN A 175 17.99 7.50 -1.35
CA ASN A 175 18.80 7.17 -0.18
C ASN A 175 18.32 8.02 1.00
N VAL A 176 17.57 7.42 1.92
CA VAL A 176 17.04 8.11 3.10
C VAL A 176 18.06 7.99 4.23
N THR A 177 18.63 9.13 4.63
CA THR A 177 19.73 9.15 5.62
C THR A 177 19.25 9.42 7.04
N SER A 178 18.14 10.14 7.19
CA SER A 178 17.52 10.44 8.48
C SER A 178 16.05 10.84 8.31
N ASP A 179 15.25 10.60 9.34
CA ASP A 179 13.93 11.22 9.49
C ASP A 179 14.13 12.66 9.99
N GLY A 180 13.64 13.65 9.24
CA GLY A 180 13.59 15.03 9.72
C GLY A 180 12.40 15.26 10.65
N ASP A 181 12.21 16.49 11.11
CA ASP A 181 11.07 16.85 11.96
C ASP A 181 9.75 16.86 11.15
N ALA A 182 9.82 17.12 9.84
CA ALA A 182 8.67 17.13 8.93
C ALA A 182 8.72 16.04 7.85
N CYS A 183 9.90 15.68 7.36
CA CYS A 183 10.06 14.68 6.28
C CYS A 183 11.51 14.16 6.18
N ALA A 184 11.72 13.15 5.35
CA ALA A 184 13.00 12.52 5.08
C ALA A 184 14.10 13.49 4.61
N ILE A 185 15.32 13.29 5.12
CA ILE A 185 16.55 13.85 4.56
C ILE A 185 17.16 12.85 3.60
N LEU A 186 17.49 13.32 2.39
CA LEU A 186 17.97 12.49 1.31
C LEU A 186 19.47 12.65 1.11
N GLY A 187 20.16 11.52 0.97
CA GLY A 187 21.56 11.45 0.56
C GLY A 187 21.73 11.46 -0.96
N PRO A 188 22.95 11.16 -1.45
CA PRO A 188 23.20 11.02 -2.88
C PRO A 188 22.31 9.96 -3.53
N SER A 189 21.92 10.19 -4.79
CA SER A 189 21.08 9.28 -5.56
C SER A 189 21.71 7.88 -5.64
N PRO A 190 21.02 6.84 -5.13
CA PRO A 190 21.51 5.47 -5.20
C PRO A 190 21.28 4.87 -6.59
N THR A 191 21.91 3.72 -6.84
CA THR A 191 21.59 2.87 -7.99
C THR A 191 20.37 2.01 -7.67
N THR A 192 19.50 1.81 -8.64
CA THR A 192 18.33 0.92 -8.53
C THR A 192 18.72 -0.55 -8.69
N ASN A 193 17.94 -1.43 -8.06
CA ASN A 193 18.01 -2.87 -8.18
C ASN A 193 16.59 -3.47 -8.36
N PRO A 194 15.95 -3.26 -9.53
CA PRO A 194 14.59 -3.74 -9.79
C PRO A 194 14.45 -5.26 -9.76
N CYS A 195 15.56 -5.98 -9.91
CA CYS A 195 15.59 -7.44 -9.82
C CYS A 195 15.41 -7.98 -8.40
N ALA A 196 15.59 -7.15 -7.36
CA ALA A 196 15.31 -7.55 -5.99
C ALA A 196 13.80 -7.62 -5.69
N ALA A 197 12.97 -6.85 -6.42
CA ALA A 197 11.52 -6.94 -6.33
C ALA A 197 10.99 -8.21 -7.01
N THR A 198 10.85 -9.29 -6.23
CA THR A 198 10.31 -10.55 -6.76
C THR A 198 8.81 -10.68 -6.56
N VAL A 199 8.07 -10.90 -7.65
CA VAL A 199 6.65 -11.27 -7.60
C VAL A 199 6.52 -12.76 -7.81
N ASN A 200 6.33 -13.49 -6.72
CA ASN A 200 6.09 -14.92 -6.81
C ASN A 200 4.65 -15.22 -7.30
N PRO A 201 4.36 -16.45 -7.76
CA PRO A 201 3.03 -16.79 -8.29
C PRO A 201 1.88 -16.57 -7.29
N SER A 202 2.14 -16.72 -5.99
CA SER A 202 1.13 -16.46 -4.95
C SER A 202 0.81 -14.97 -4.86
N ALA A 203 1.83 -14.11 -4.85
CA ALA A 203 1.67 -12.66 -4.83
C ALA A 203 0.95 -12.17 -6.10
N ALA A 204 1.34 -12.66 -7.27
CA ALA A 204 0.66 -12.37 -8.54
C ALA A 204 -0.84 -12.75 -8.49
N SER A 205 -1.15 -13.93 -7.94
CA SER A 205 -2.53 -14.37 -7.76
C SER A 205 -3.30 -13.49 -6.77
N SER A 206 -2.66 -13.10 -5.66
CA SER A 206 -3.25 -12.19 -4.67
C SER A 206 -3.53 -10.79 -5.24
N ILE A 207 -2.63 -10.27 -6.08
CA ILE A 207 -2.82 -8.97 -6.76
C ILE A 207 -4.05 -9.03 -7.68
N MET A 208 -4.14 -10.05 -8.53
CA MET A 208 -5.29 -10.19 -9.44
C MET A 208 -6.60 -10.47 -8.70
N ALA A 209 -6.55 -11.21 -7.59
CA ALA A 209 -7.70 -11.42 -6.72
C ALA A 209 -8.16 -10.12 -6.05
N ALA A 210 -7.23 -9.27 -5.59
CA ALA A 210 -7.54 -7.95 -5.03
C ALA A 210 -8.16 -7.02 -6.08
N ALA A 211 -7.64 -7.03 -7.31
CA ALA A 211 -8.23 -6.29 -8.43
C ALA A 211 -9.67 -6.75 -8.74
N THR A 212 -9.89 -8.07 -8.76
CA THR A 212 -11.24 -8.65 -8.94
C THR A 212 -12.17 -8.25 -7.80
N ALA A 213 -11.70 -8.34 -6.55
CA ALA A 213 -12.49 -7.96 -5.38
C ALA A 213 -12.88 -6.49 -5.40
N PHE A 214 -11.97 -5.60 -5.82
CA PHE A 214 -12.25 -4.18 -5.98
C PHE A 214 -13.29 -3.92 -7.07
N ALA A 215 -13.12 -4.49 -8.26
CA ALA A 215 -14.08 -4.36 -9.36
C ALA A 215 -15.48 -4.90 -8.99
N CYS A 216 -15.52 -5.89 -8.10
CA CYS A 216 -16.75 -6.51 -7.61
C CYS A 216 -17.34 -5.88 -6.35
N ASP A 217 -16.73 -4.82 -5.82
CA ASP A 217 -17.36 -4.04 -4.75
C ASP A 217 -18.67 -3.45 -5.29
N PRO A 218 -19.79 -3.52 -4.55
CA PRO A 218 -21.07 -2.95 -4.99
C PRO A 218 -21.01 -1.47 -5.40
N LEU A 219 -20.04 -0.71 -4.87
CA LEU A 219 -19.82 0.69 -5.21
C LEU A 219 -19.09 0.87 -6.56
N GLU A 220 -18.32 -0.13 -6.98
CA GLU A 220 -17.46 -0.10 -8.18
C GLU A 220 -18.03 -0.95 -9.33
N THR A 221 -18.94 -1.89 -9.06
CA THR A 221 -19.43 -2.89 -10.03
C THR A 221 -20.03 -2.25 -11.29
N SER A 222 -20.67 -1.08 -11.17
CA SER A 222 -21.24 -0.36 -12.31
C SER A 222 -20.18 0.25 -13.24
N ILE A 223 -18.98 0.49 -12.72
CA ILE A 223 -17.82 1.04 -13.46
C ILE A 223 -17.09 -0.09 -14.19
N TYR A 224 -17.08 -1.31 -13.63
CA TYR A 224 -16.38 -2.48 -14.18
C TYR A 224 -17.34 -3.63 -14.53
N PRO A 225 -18.32 -3.43 -15.43
CA PRO A 225 -19.37 -4.42 -15.70
C PRO A 225 -18.83 -5.70 -16.39
N ASN A 226 -17.64 -5.63 -16.97
CA ASN A 226 -17.02 -6.74 -17.71
C ASN A 226 -16.26 -7.72 -16.80
N VAL A 227 -16.16 -7.44 -15.50
CA VAL A 227 -15.50 -8.33 -14.54
C VAL A 227 -16.51 -9.34 -14.00
N THR A 228 -16.18 -10.63 -14.09
CA THR A 228 -17.03 -11.69 -13.55
C THR A 228 -16.84 -11.77 -12.03
N CYS A 229 -17.87 -11.40 -11.29
CA CYS A 229 -17.85 -11.43 -9.83
C CYS A 229 -18.32 -12.77 -9.26
N PRO A 230 -17.68 -13.28 -8.19
CA PRO A 230 -18.18 -14.45 -7.49
C PRO A 230 -19.63 -14.22 -7.06
N THR A 231 -20.51 -15.19 -7.34
CA THR A 231 -21.90 -15.11 -6.90
C THR A 231 -21.91 -15.03 -5.37
N SER A 232 -22.51 -13.99 -4.81
CA SER A 232 -22.70 -13.96 -3.37
C SER A 232 -23.57 -15.16 -3.01
N THR A 233 -23.00 -16.14 -2.30
CA THR A 233 -23.83 -17.14 -1.65
C THR A 233 -24.69 -16.36 -0.67
N ALA A 234 -25.95 -16.14 -1.02
CA ALA A 234 -26.93 -15.47 -0.20
C ALA A 234 -27.10 -16.25 1.11
N LYS A 235 -26.29 -15.94 2.12
CA LYS A 235 -26.68 -16.17 3.50
C LYS A 235 -27.68 -15.08 3.84
N SER A 236 -28.94 -15.50 3.76
CA SER A 236 -30.13 -14.84 4.26
C SER A 236 -29.89 -14.03 5.55
N SER A 237 -30.39 -12.79 5.50
CA SER A 237 -30.89 -11.95 6.60
C SER A 237 -29.90 -11.26 7.57
N ASN A 238 -30.06 -9.93 7.61
CA ASN A 238 -29.73 -8.99 8.70
C ASN A 238 -28.30 -8.98 9.25
N SER A 239 -27.45 -8.17 8.62
CA SER A 239 -26.37 -7.50 9.35
C SER A 239 -26.26 -6.06 8.90
N ALA A 240 -26.96 -5.19 9.63
CA ALA A 240 -26.63 -3.79 9.68
C ALA A 240 -25.13 -3.65 10.01
N ARG A 241 -24.45 -2.82 9.22
CA ARG A 241 -23.09 -2.30 9.37
C ARG A 241 -22.58 -2.38 10.82
N GLN A 242 -21.87 -3.46 11.14
CA GLN A 242 -21.22 -3.61 12.44
C GLN A 242 -19.78 -3.13 12.30
N CYS A 243 -19.56 -1.85 12.60
CA CYS A 243 -18.23 -1.34 12.91
C CYS A 243 -17.60 -2.27 13.94
N ARG A 244 -16.45 -2.86 13.60
CA ARG A 244 -15.64 -3.65 14.53
C ARG A 244 -15.09 -2.69 15.61
N MET A 245 -15.86 -2.48 16.66
CA MET A 245 -15.31 -2.04 17.94
C MET A 245 -14.54 -3.25 18.48
N ALA A 246 -13.22 -3.12 18.58
CA ALA A 246 -12.37 -4.10 19.23
C ALA A 246 -12.95 -4.41 20.62
N ALA A 247 -13.26 -5.68 20.86
CA ALA A 247 -13.76 -6.16 22.14
C ALA A 247 -12.64 -6.15 23.18
N ALA A 248 -12.35 -4.98 23.73
CA ALA A 248 -11.56 -4.82 24.95
C ALA A 248 -12.53 -4.50 26.11
N SER A 249 -13.36 -5.46 26.53
CA SER A 249 -14.25 -5.22 27.67
C SER A 249 -14.62 -6.44 28.53
N THR A 250 -14.07 -7.63 28.25
CA THR A 250 -14.32 -8.80 29.11
C THR A 250 -13.46 -8.84 30.38
N TRP A 251 -12.38 -8.06 30.46
CA TRP A 251 -11.50 -8.04 31.64
C TRP A 251 -11.91 -7.01 32.71
N LEU A 252 -12.58 -5.91 32.33
CA LEU A 252 -13.01 -4.88 33.29
C LEU A 252 -14.26 -5.28 34.09
N THR A 253 -15.12 -6.14 33.56
CA THR A 253 -16.31 -6.63 34.27
C THR A 253 -15.99 -7.72 35.29
N LEU A 254 -14.91 -8.49 35.08
CA LEU A 254 -14.41 -9.48 36.03
C LEU A 254 -13.73 -8.84 37.25
N LEU A 255 -13.05 -7.71 37.08
CA LEU A 255 -12.43 -6.96 38.17
C LEU A 255 -13.44 -6.22 39.06
N THR A 256 -14.56 -5.73 38.51
CA THR A 256 -15.62 -5.08 39.29
C THR A 256 -16.47 -6.07 40.09
N MET A 257 -16.71 -7.28 39.58
CA MET A 257 -17.38 -8.33 40.37
C MET A 257 -16.51 -8.86 41.51
N MET A 258 -15.20 -9.04 41.30
CA MET A 258 -14.29 -9.47 42.37
C MET A 258 -14.15 -8.43 43.48
N THR A 259 -14.22 -7.14 43.17
CA THR A 259 -14.18 -6.08 44.20
C THR A 259 -15.48 -5.97 44.97
N ALA A 260 -16.64 -6.19 44.33
CA ALA A 260 -17.94 -6.21 45.02
C ALA A 260 -18.07 -7.41 45.98
N LEU A 261 -17.56 -8.59 45.62
CA LEU A 261 -17.57 -9.79 46.46
C LEU A 261 -16.65 -9.68 47.69
N ILE A 262 -15.60 -8.85 47.63
CA ILE A 262 -14.67 -8.62 48.76
C ILE A 262 -15.20 -7.53 49.71
N HIS A 263 -16.09 -6.64 49.27
CA HIS A 263 -16.66 -5.58 50.11
C HIS A 263 -18.00 -5.93 50.76
N PHE A 264 -18.72 -6.94 50.27
CA PHE A 264 -20.01 -7.36 50.83
C PHE A 264 -20.03 -8.80 51.39
N GLY A 265 -18.85 -9.42 51.58
CA GLY A 265 -18.67 -10.73 52.24
C GLY A 265 -17.83 -10.64 53.50
#